data_AF-A0DCX8-F1
#
_entry.id   AF-A0DCX8-F1
#
_cell.length_a   1.000
_cell.length_b   1.000
_cell.length_c   1.000
_cell.angle_alpha   90.00
_cell.angle_beta   90.00
_cell.angle_gamma   90.00
#
_symmetry.space_group_name_H-M   'P 1'
#
loop_
_entity.id
_entity.type
_entity.pdbx_description
1 polymer ?
#
loop_
_entity_poly.entity_id
_entity_poly.type
_entity_poly.pdbx_seq_one_letter_code
_entity_poly.pdbx_strand_id
1 'polypeptide(L)'
;MPPKAKKIDPELQAKQFEQWKESEEYRIWSELQIIYKSMDNNISETSKDLTGNWQVYHDKLLEVCQTFKCKSKIKQIEHCHLRSAFFAVEDVEINKVVVKQYLDGFYYSVEKQDKDRAKHVKELLAKISRTLEDHKFFDMNAENYIAERKAFVGLLNDFLKKLPLLIKSSHKVIEEKLMLVLGPLRALLEINKKMMFFDLVNTSNQARQTKDFILKADIEQYCICLQEAQRLLLESKAISCNPNVKLIFNKLGYEGWQQNKIESFYLTPLQEAFDKMRNNLLCLMLKGINYYKAPLMDNTQFVEDVKELIDAELIAEHLMGTSLKRDQLNFTYNVLSVIFDSNAQAKEFLIKRDDNCVRGSIPKLITYHTVLYMRAWKDRKIADELKEQKLQQKTQPLAQSNLFEAQSAMSGMSPDKKRQADDELRKKEEENMKIQEKQDFEKYGRFWIWEYYAQDQMKANFEECVELIRHINKAVQQDIEDVIIKEGMVPKTRSRQVQQNDPSQMFNKLQEKDNANVYVIQRRPPELWNYPKIVEEQHEFRAIAKPRDCYKDGRIQVLESKMEQLSAHLESNKPQSWNELVHRVIDALSNQYNKKPSAIEPGK
;
A
#
# COMPACT_ATOMS: atom_id res chain seq x y z
N MET A 1 48.58 58.49 -22.58
CA MET A 1 47.45 58.20 -23.48
C MET A 1 47.50 56.73 -23.84
N PRO A 2 46.43 55.94 -23.63
CA PRO A 2 46.40 54.58 -24.16
C PRO A 2 46.53 54.66 -25.69
N PRO A 3 47.33 53.78 -26.32
CA PRO A 3 47.49 53.78 -27.77
C PRO A 3 46.12 53.60 -28.42
N LYS A 4 45.74 54.51 -29.34
CA LYS A 4 44.53 54.40 -30.14
C LYS A 4 44.53 53.02 -30.81
N ALA A 5 43.55 52.18 -30.48
CA ALA A 5 43.39 50.87 -31.11
C ALA A 5 43.41 51.07 -32.63
N LYS A 6 44.34 50.39 -33.32
CA LYS A 6 44.38 50.39 -34.79
C LYS A 6 43.01 49.90 -35.25
N LYS A 7 42.24 50.76 -35.92
CA LYS A 7 40.99 50.35 -36.59
C LYS A 7 41.38 49.26 -37.58
N ILE A 8 40.94 48.04 -37.31
CA ILE A 8 41.08 46.92 -38.23
C ILE A 8 40.18 47.24 -39.43
N ASP A 9 40.66 46.95 -40.62
CA ASP A 9 39.90 47.14 -41.86
C ASP A 9 38.60 46.30 -41.81
N PRO A 10 37.41 46.92 -41.91
CA PRO A 10 36.13 46.21 -41.86
C PRO A 10 35.99 45.09 -42.90
N GLU A 11 36.56 45.28 -44.11
CA GLU A 11 36.53 44.25 -45.16
C GLU A 11 37.34 43.01 -44.76
N LEU A 12 38.48 43.22 -44.11
CA LEU A 12 39.31 42.14 -43.59
C LEU A 12 38.61 41.39 -42.45
N GLN A 13 37.90 42.10 -41.56
CA GLN A 13 37.13 41.48 -40.49
C GLN A 13 35.98 40.63 -41.03
N ALA A 14 35.24 41.12 -42.02
CA ALA A 14 34.16 40.38 -42.67
C ALA A 14 34.70 39.10 -43.33
N LYS A 15 35.82 39.20 -44.06
CA LYS A 15 36.47 38.03 -44.66
C LYS A 15 36.93 37.00 -43.64
N GLN A 16 37.52 37.44 -42.52
CA GLN A 16 37.96 36.54 -41.45
C GLN A 16 36.76 35.87 -40.73
N PHE A 17 35.63 36.57 -40.62
CA PHE A 17 34.41 36.00 -40.04
C PHE A 17 33.79 34.92 -40.93
N GLU A 18 33.70 35.16 -42.24
CA GLU A 18 33.21 34.14 -43.18
C GLU A 18 34.14 32.92 -43.24
N GLN A 19 35.47 33.14 -43.25
CA GLN A 19 36.44 32.04 -43.13
C GLN A 19 36.30 31.26 -41.81
N TRP A 20 35.94 31.94 -40.72
CA TRP A 20 35.71 31.28 -39.44
C TRP A 20 34.44 30.43 -39.44
N LYS A 21 33.36 30.85 -40.09
CA LYS A 21 32.14 30.02 -40.23
C LYS A 21 32.38 28.70 -40.96
N GLU A 22 33.33 28.68 -41.89
CA GLU A 22 33.76 27.47 -42.61
C GLU A 22 34.77 26.64 -41.80
N SER A 23 35.24 27.14 -40.66
CA SER A 23 36.26 26.47 -39.86
C SER A 23 35.68 25.37 -38.97
N GLU A 24 36.56 24.44 -38.61
CA GLU A 24 36.26 23.35 -37.68
C GLU A 24 35.86 23.87 -36.28
N GLU A 25 36.39 25.02 -35.86
CA GLU A 25 36.03 25.66 -34.60
C GLU A 25 34.55 26.04 -34.56
N TYR A 26 34.02 26.62 -35.64
CA TYR A 26 32.61 27.00 -35.74
C TYR A 26 31.70 25.78 -35.73
N ARG A 27 32.05 24.75 -36.51
CA ARG A 27 31.27 23.49 -36.59
C ARG A 27 31.10 22.85 -35.21
N ILE A 28 32.20 22.63 -34.49
CA ILE A 28 32.16 21.93 -33.20
C ILE A 28 31.49 22.81 -32.12
N TRP A 29 31.67 24.13 -32.14
CA TRP A 29 30.94 25.02 -31.23
C TRP A 29 29.42 24.96 -31.49
N SER A 30 29.00 25.01 -32.76
CA SER A 30 27.60 24.86 -33.14
C SER A 30 27.02 23.51 -32.69
N GLU A 31 27.77 22.42 -32.83
CA GLU A 31 27.36 21.09 -32.35
C GLU A 31 27.22 21.03 -30.83
N LEU A 32 28.17 21.61 -30.09
CA LEU A 32 28.08 21.72 -28.62
C LEU A 32 26.81 22.47 -28.21
N GLN A 33 26.46 23.54 -28.92
CA GLN A 33 25.24 24.30 -28.66
C GLN A 33 23.98 23.49 -28.94
N ILE A 34 23.93 22.73 -30.04
CA ILE A 34 22.81 21.84 -30.37
C ILE A 34 22.65 20.78 -29.28
N ILE A 35 23.75 20.14 -28.88
CA ILE A 35 23.74 19.15 -27.80
C ILE A 35 23.26 19.79 -26.50
N TYR A 36 23.77 20.97 -26.14
CA TYR A 36 23.36 21.68 -24.94
C TYR A 36 21.85 22.00 -24.95
N LYS A 37 21.31 22.52 -26.07
CA LYS A 37 19.88 22.80 -26.23
C LYS A 37 19.00 21.55 -26.20
N SER A 38 19.55 20.38 -26.48
CA SER A 38 18.84 19.10 -26.38
C SER A 38 18.81 18.53 -24.95
N MET A 39 19.55 19.15 -24.00
CA MET A 39 19.52 18.74 -22.60
C MET A 39 18.30 19.36 -21.91
N ASP A 40 17.56 18.55 -21.15
CA ASP A 40 16.30 18.95 -20.51
C ASP A 40 16.45 20.03 -19.41
N ASN A 41 17.67 20.38 -18.99
CA ASN A 41 17.91 21.27 -17.86
C ASN A 41 19.00 22.31 -18.15
N ASN A 42 18.68 23.59 -18.02
CA ASN A 42 19.68 24.66 -18.08
C ASN A 42 20.59 24.64 -16.84
N ILE A 43 21.91 24.66 -17.05
CA ILE A 43 22.87 24.71 -15.94
C ILE A 43 23.03 26.16 -15.49
N SER A 44 22.69 26.41 -14.23
CA SER A 44 22.84 27.70 -13.57
C SER A 44 23.72 27.60 -12.32
N GLU A 45 24.15 28.75 -11.81
CA GLU A 45 24.86 28.83 -10.53
C GLU A 45 23.99 28.32 -9.35
N THR A 46 22.67 28.38 -9.52
CA THR A 46 21.66 27.90 -8.55
C THR A 46 21.24 26.45 -8.74
N SER A 47 21.68 25.78 -9.82
CA SER A 47 21.31 24.38 -10.06
C SER A 47 21.80 23.50 -8.91
N LYS A 48 20.92 22.67 -8.36
CA LYS A 48 21.22 21.82 -7.20
C LYS A 48 22.04 20.58 -7.55
N ASP A 49 21.85 20.07 -8.76
CA ASP A 49 22.51 18.87 -9.27
C ASP A 49 22.64 18.96 -10.80
N LEU A 50 23.42 18.04 -11.36
CA LEU A 50 23.59 17.80 -12.78
C LEU A 50 23.11 16.37 -13.11
N THR A 51 21.83 16.06 -12.86
CA THR A 51 21.27 14.72 -13.15
C THR A 51 21.03 14.55 -14.65
N GLY A 52 21.35 13.37 -15.20
CA GLY A 52 21.04 13.01 -16.59
C GLY A 52 22.24 12.47 -17.38
N ASN A 53 22.06 12.32 -18.70
CA ASN A 53 23.10 11.85 -19.61
C ASN A 53 23.99 12.98 -20.15
N TRP A 54 24.63 13.72 -19.25
CA TRP A 54 25.49 14.85 -19.61
C TRP A 54 26.85 14.46 -20.18
N GLN A 55 27.19 13.15 -20.21
CA GLN A 55 28.50 12.70 -20.71
C GLN A 55 28.71 13.11 -22.18
N VAL A 56 27.66 13.03 -23.00
CA VAL A 56 27.70 13.46 -24.42
C VAL A 56 28.09 14.94 -24.54
N TYR A 57 27.54 15.80 -23.67
CA TYR A 57 27.90 17.22 -23.61
C TYR A 57 29.34 17.42 -23.14
N HIS A 58 29.79 16.67 -22.13
CA HIS A 58 31.15 16.77 -21.60
C HIS A 58 32.21 16.31 -22.61
N ASP A 59 31.94 15.25 -23.36
CA ASP A 59 32.83 14.75 -24.42
C ASP A 59 32.97 15.79 -25.54
N LYS A 60 31.84 16.37 -25.98
CA LYS A 60 31.86 17.45 -26.97
C LYS A 60 32.52 18.72 -26.43
N LEU A 61 32.35 19.06 -25.16
CA LEU A 61 33.02 20.19 -24.52
C LEU A 61 34.55 20.02 -24.51
N LEU A 62 35.02 18.78 -24.29
CA LEU A 62 36.44 18.47 -24.37
C LEU A 62 36.96 18.58 -25.82
N GLU A 63 36.18 18.11 -26.79
CA GLU A 63 36.49 18.26 -28.23
C GLU A 63 36.65 19.74 -28.60
N VAL A 64 35.71 20.59 -28.17
CA VAL A 64 35.82 22.06 -28.31
C VAL A 64 37.13 22.56 -27.70
N CYS A 65 37.44 22.18 -26.46
CA CYS A 65 38.68 22.61 -25.82
C CYS A 65 39.94 22.22 -26.63
N GLN A 66 39.95 21.03 -27.23
CA GLN A 66 41.07 20.54 -28.05
C GLN A 66 41.20 21.31 -29.37
N THR A 67 40.08 21.52 -30.08
CA THR A 67 40.05 22.26 -31.35
C THR A 67 40.49 23.71 -31.18
N PHE A 68 40.05 24.36 -30.10
CA PHE A 68 40.48 25.71 -29.74
C PHE A 68 41.89 25.78 -29.13
N LYS A 69 42.61 24.65 -29.07
CA LYS A 69 43.99 24.53 -28.53
C LYS A 69 44.11 25.06 -27.10
N CYS A 70 43.07 24.87 -26.28
CA CYS A 70 43.12 25.21 -24.86
C CYS A 70 44.13 24.31 -24.14
N LYS A 71 44.86 24.87 -23.17
CA LYS A 71 45.91 24.12 -22.45
C LYS A 71 45.27 23.13 -21.47
N SER A 72 45.01 21.91 -21.93
CA SER A 72 44.48 20.82 -21.09
C SER A 72 45.54 19.80 -20.69
N LYS A 73 45.50 19.35 -19.43
CA LYS A 73 46.17 18.12 -18.97
C LYS A 73 45.20 16.95 -18.82
N ILE A 74 43.91 17.18 -19.04
CA ILE A 74 42.84 16.22 -18.84
C ILE A 74 42.59 15.47 -20.16
N LYS A 75 42.54 14.14 -20.09
CA LYS A 75 42.23 13.27 -21.23
C LYS A 75 40.72 13.04 -21.43
N GLN A 76 39.93 13.15 -20.37
CA GLN A 76 38.49 12.92 -20.38
C GLN A 76 37.78 13.76 -19.30
N ILE A 77 36.60 14.28 -19.62
CA ILE A 77 35.75 15.00 -18.67
C ILE A 77 34.63 14.04 -18.24
N GLU A 78 34.86 13.28 -17.17
CA GLU A 78 33.83 12.37 -16.68
C GLU A 78 32.72 13.13 -15.96
N HIS A 79 31.49 12.71 -16.20
CA HIS A 79 30.31 13.29 -15.60
C HIS A 79 30.32 13.23 -14.07
N CYS A 80 30.76 12.12 -13.47
CA CYS A 80 30.85 11.97 -12.01
C CYS A 80 31.73 13.04 -11.36
N HIS A 81 32.84 13.43 -12.00
CA HIS A 81 33.74 14.47 -11.53
C HIS A 81 33.04 15.83 -11.49
N LEU A 82 32.37 16.21 -12.58
CA LEU A 82 31.66 17.49 -12.63
C LEU A 82 30.45 17.52 -11.71
N ARG A 83 29.69 16.44 -11.64
CA ARG A 83 28.53 16.33 -10.77
C ARG A 83 28.90 16.51 -9.30
N SER A 84 30.06 16.03 -8.85
CA SER A 84 30.53 16.25 -7.47
C SER A 84 30.62 17.74 -7.10
N ALA A 85 30.85 18.64 -8.06
CA ALA A 85 30.89 20.07 -7.80
C ALA A 85 29.56 20.65 -7.30
N PHE A 86 28.45 19.95 -7.53
CA PHE A 86 27.10 20.38 -7.14
C PHE A 86 26.74 19.96 -5.71
N PHE A 87 27.49 19.01 -5.12
CA PHE A 87 27.23 18.45 -3.79
C PHE A 87 28.16 18.96 -2.70
N ALA A 88 29.12 19.83 -3.03
CA ALA A 88 30.05 20.36 -2.04
C ALA A 88 29.39 21.46 -1.20
N VAL A 89 29.03 21.14 0.04
CA VAL A 89 28.43 22.08 1.00
C VAL A 89 29.31 22.14 2.25
N GLU A 90 29.51 23.34 2.80
CA GLU A 90 30.24 23.55 4.05
C GLU A 90 29.25 23.83 5.19
N ASP A 91 29.65 23.53 6.42
CA ASP A 91 28.90 23.97 7.59
C ASP A 91 28.87 25.49 7.69
N VAL A 92 27.73 26.05 8.08
CA VAL A 92 27.52 27.51 8.07
C VAL A 92 27.57 28.03 9.50
N GLU A 93 28.45 28.99 9.76
CA GLU A 93 28.49 29.67 11.06
C GLU A 93 27.47 30.83 11.07
N ILE A 94 26.42 30.72 11.88
CA ILE A 94 25.41 31.76 12.08
C ILE A 94 25.48 32.19 13.56
N ASN A 95 25.80 33.45 13.83
CA ASN A 95 25.91 34.00 15.18
C ASN A 95 26.87 33.21 16.10
N LYS A 96 28.03 32.78 15.59
CA LYS A 96 29.01 31.92 16.28
C LYS A 96 28.53 30.50 16.59
N VAL A 97 27.42 30.06 15.99
CA VAL A 97 26.92 28.70 16.08
C VAL A 97 27.11 28.02 14.73
N VAL A 98 27.82 26.89 14.73
CA VAL A 98 28.02 26.07 13.53
C VAL A 98 26.74 25.31 13.24
N VAL A 99 26.04 25.71 12.20
CA VAL A 99 24.89 25.00 11.63
C VAL A 99 25.40 23.93 10.69
N LYS A 100 25.33 22.68 11.17
CA LYS A 100 25.72 21.52 10.37
C LYS A 100 24.76 21.31 9.22
N GLN A 101 25.29 21.01 8.04
CA GLN A 101 24.47 20.71 6.88
C GLN A 101 23.90 19.29 7.00
N TYR A 102 22.60 19.16 6.72
CA TYR A 102 21.84 17.92 6.92
C TYR A 102 21.06 17.58 5.65
N LEU A 103 21.21 16.35 5.18
CA LEU A 103 20.55 15.83 3.98
C LEU A 103 20.22 14.36 4.19
N ASP A 104 18.95 14.01 4.00
CA ASP A 104 18.41 12.65 4.13
C ASP A 104 18.88 11.89 5.38
N GLY A 105 18.83 12.50 6.57
CA GLY A 105 19.27 11.80 7.80
C GLY A 105 20.72 11.99 8.17
N PHE A 106 21.56 12.47 7.25
CA PHE A 106 23.00 12.51 7.43
C PHE A 106 23.55 13.92 7.46
N TYR A 107 24.48 14.15 8.38
CA TYR A 107 25.31 15.35 8.34
C TYR A 107 26.33 15.20 7.22
N TYR A 108 26.29 16.10 6.25
CA TYR A 108 27.21 16.08 5.12
C TYR A 108 27.83 17.46 4.94
N SER A 109 29.11 17.58 5.26
CA SER A 109 29.88 18.78 5.00
C SER A 109 31.28 18.41 4.51
N VAL A 110 31.83 19.31 3.69
CA VAL A 110 33.22 19.28 3.25
C VAL A 110 33.94 20.52 3.76
N GLU A 111 35.27 20.48 3.74
CA GLU A 111 36.06 21.63 4.11
C GLU A 111 35.81 22.79 3.14
N LYS A 112 35.95 24.02 3.64
CA LYS A 112 35.77 25.25 2.85
C LYS A 112 36.57 25.22 1.54
N GLN A 113 37.80 24.71 1.58
CA GLN A 113 38.65 24.60 0.40
C GLN A 113 38.06 23.70 -0.70
N ASP A 114 37.36 22.62 -0.32
CA ASP A 114 36.73 21.69 -1.25
C ASP A 114 35.46 22.29 -1.84
N LYS A 115 34.66 22.94 -0.99
CA LYS A 115 33.50 23.74 -1.43
C LYS A 115 33.93 24.84 -2.41
N ASP A 116 34.96 25.61 -2.11
CA ASP A 116 35.41 26.70 -2.97
C ASP A 116 35.91 26.19 -4.33
N ARG A 117 36.62 25.05 -4.35
CA ARG A 117 37.04 24.41 -5.62
C ARG A 117 35.84 23.96 -6.45
N ALA A 118 34.89 23.28 -5.81
CA ALA A 118 33.64 22.84 -6.43
C ALA A 118 32.83 24.03 -6.97
N LYS A 119 32.64 25.07 -6.16
CA LYS A 119 31.94 26.30 -6.52
C LYS A 119 32.56 26.96 -7.75
N HIS A 120 33.89 27.10 -7.81
CA HIS A 120 34.54 27.67 -8.99
C HIS A 120 34.30 26.86 -10.27
N VAL A 121 34.34 25.52 -10.20
CA VAL A 121 34.05 24.66 -11.35
C VAL A 121 32.60 24.80 -11.77
N LYS A 122 31.66 24.81 -10.81
CA LYS A 122 30.23 25.02 -11.05
C LYS A 122 29.94 26.35 -11.72
N GLU A 123 30.51 27.44 -11.21
CA GLU A 123 30.34 28.80 -11.77
C GLU A 123 30.91 28.89 -13.19
N LEU A 124 32.08 28.29 -13.46
CA LEU A 124 32.66 28.26 -14.80
C LEU A 124 31.80 27.45 -15.77
N LEU A 125 31.28 26.30 -15.33
CA LEU A 125 30.37 25.49 -16.14
C LEU A 125 29.09 26.27 -16.46
N ALA A 126 28.49 26.95 -15.48
CA ALA A 126 27.31 27.79 -15.68
C ALA A 126 27.59 29.01 -16.58
N LYS A 127 28.80 29.57 -16.58
CA LYS A 127 29.21 30.64 -17.51
C LYS A 127 29.36 30.12 -18.93
N ILE A 128 29.96 28.93 -19.10
CA ILE A 128 30.05 28.25 -20.41
C ILE A 128 28.64 27.99 -20.94
N SER A 129 27.76 27.41 -20.13
CA SER A 129 26.36 27.14 -20.47
C SER A 129 25.59 28.40 -20.87
N ARG A 130 25.70 29.50 -20.10
CA ARG A 130 25.09 30.79 -20.48
C ARG A 130 25.60 31.32 -21.82
N THR A 131 26.89 31.12 -22.12
CA THR A 131 27.47 31.52 -23.42
C THR A 131 26.87 30.71 -24.58
N LEU A 132 26.39 29.49 -24.32
CA LEU A 132 25.70 28.64 -25.30
C LEU A 132 24.19 28.94 -25.40
N GLU A 133 23.56 29.37 -24.30
CA GLU A 133 22.15 29.79 -24.27
C GLU A 133 21.91 31.13 -24.94
N ASP A 134 22.79 32.10 -24.67
CA ASP A 134 22.66 33.44 -25.22
C ASP A 134 22.63 33.38 -26.75
N HIS A 135 21.73 34.15 -27.37
CA HIS A 135 21.68 34.33 -28.84
C HIS A 135 23.02 34.81 -29.44
N LYS A 136 23.97 35.22 -28.58
CA LYS A 136 25.34 35.62 -28.89
C LYS A 136 26.04 34.77 -29.94
N PHE A 137 25.88 33.44 -29.97
CA PHE A 137 26.53 32.62 -31.00
C PHE A 137 25.97 32.89 -32.40
N PHE A 138 24.65 32.99 -32.55
CA PHE A 138 24.00 33.30 -33.83
C PHE A 138 24.04 34.80 -34.16
N ASP A 139 24.14 35.65 -33.14
CA ASP A 139 24.27 37.10 -33.25
C ASP A 139 25.73 37.54 -33.44
N MET A 140 26.68 36.59 -33.55
CA MET A 140 28.05 36.93 -33.90
C MET A 140 28.09 37.54 -35.30
N ASN A 141 28.88 38.59 -35.45
CA ASN A 141 29.14 39.27 -36.70
C ASN A 141 30.64 39.59 -36.81
N ALA A 142 31.02 40.18 -37.94
CA ALA A 142 32.42 40.54 -38.21
C ALA A 142 33.05 41.43 -37.13
N GLU A 143 32.26 42.25 -36.42
CA GLU A 143 32.74 43.21 -35.44
C GLU A 143 33.01 42.58 -34.07
N ASN A 144 32.18 41.60 -33.65
CA ASN A 144 32.22 41.06 -32.29
C ASN A 144 32.84 39.64 -32.17
N TYR A 145 32.91 38.86 -33.26
CA TYR A 145 33.24 37.43 -33.15
C TYR A 145 34.63 37.17 -32.55
N ILE A 146 35.63 38.03 -32.84
CA ILE A 146 36.98 37.90 -32.28
C ILE A 146 36.97 38.06 -30.76
N ALA A 147 36.20 39.04 -30.26
CA ALA A 147 36.10 39.32 -28.84
C ALA A 147 35.36 38.18 -28.11
N GLU A 148 34.23 37.74 -28.66
CA GLU A 148 33.43 36.63 -28.10
C GLU A 148 34.20 35.32 -28.12
N ARG A 149 34.87 34.99 -29.23
CA ARG A 149 35.76 33.83 -29.33
C ARG A 149 36.86 33.87 -28.27
N LYS A 150 37.51 35.03 -28.10
CA LYS A 150 38.57 35.19 -27.10
C LYS A 150 38.03 35.05 -25.67
N ALA A 151 36.84 35.59 -25.39
CA ALA A 151 36.18 35.45 -24.10
C ALA A 151 35.84 33.99 -23.79
N PHE A 152 35.27 33.27 -24.76
CA PHE A 152 34.94 31.86 -24.62
C PHE A 152 36.18 30.98 -24.39
N VAL A 153 37.24 31.18 -25.18
CA VAL A 153 38.53 30.49 -24.98
C VAL A 153 39.13 30.81 -23.60
N GLY A 154 38.97 32.04 -23.10
CA GLY A 154 39.34 32.40 -21.73
C GLY A 154 38.62 31.55 -20.69
N LEU A 155 37.29 31.43 -20.80
CA LEU A 155 36.46 30.61 -19.91
C LEU A 155 36.85 29.13 -19.96
N LEU A 156 37.10 28.57 -21.15
CA LEU A 156 37.51 27.17 -21.31
C LEU A 156 38.88 26.89 -20.67
N ASN A 157 39.85 27.79 -20.83
CA ASN A 157 41.16 27.63 -20.20
C ASN A 157 41.07 27.72 -18.66
N ASP A 158 40.25 28.63 -18.13
CA ASP A 158 40.03 28.73 -16.69
C ASP A 158 39.33 27.48 -16.14
N PHE A 159 38.33 26.95 -16.85
CA PHE A 159 37.67 25.69 -16.51
C PHE A 159 38.65 24.51 -16.49
N LEU A 160 39.45 24.33 -17.53
CA LEU A 160 40.47 23.27 -17.61
C LEU A 160 41.61 23.42 -16.61
N LYS A 161 41.85 24.62 -16.09
CA LYS A 161 42.81 24.85 -15.00
C LYS A 161 42.24 24.44 -13.64
N LYS A 162 40.94 24.64 -13.41
CA LYS A 162 40.28 24.40 -12.12
C LYS A 162 39.78 22.97 -11.96
N LEU A 163 39.27 22.35 -13.02
CA LEU A 163 38.75 20.99 -13.01
C LEU A 163 39.76 19.93 -12.50
N PRO A 164 41.05 19.91 -12.91
CA PRO A 164 42.00 18.93 -12.41
C PRO A 164 42.25 19.05 -10.89
N LEU A 165 42.14 20.27 -10.35
CA LEU A 165 42.31 20.52 -8.91
C LEU A 165 41.13 19.95 -8.11
N LEU A 166 39.90 20.13 -8.62
CA LEU A 166 38.71 19.49 -8.05
C LEU A 166 38.87 17.96 -8.07
N ILE A 167 39.20 17.38 -9.23
CA ILE A 167 39.34 15.92 -9.40
C ILE A 167 40.39 15.35 -8.45
N LYS A 168 41.58 15.97 -8.39
CA LYS A 168 42.71 15.42 -7.63
C LYS A 168 42.51 15.55 -6.12
N SER A 169 41.95 16.66 -5.65
CA SER A 169 42.03 17.03 -4.23
C SER A 169 40.70 17.00 -3.49
N SER A 170 39.57 17.09 -4.18
CA SER A 170 38.27 17.33 -3.52
C SER A 170 37.19 16.34 -3.96
N HIS A 171 37.23 15.85 -5.21
CA HIS A 171 36.22 14.94 -5.76
C HIS A 171 36.01 13.70 -4.89
N LYS A 172 37.10 13.02 -4.51
CA LYS A 172 37.02 11.81 -3.69
C LYS A 172 36.35 12.07 -2.33
N VAL A 173 36.68 13.18 -1.69
CA VAL A 173 36.10 13.56 -0.38
C VAL A 173 34.61 13.86 -0.53
N ILE A 174 34.23 14.63 -1.54
CA ILE A 174 32.82 14.95 -1.82
C ILE A 174 32.05 13.68 -2.16
N GLU A 175 32.63 12.80 -2.99
CA GLU A 175 32.01 11.54 -3.37
C GLU A 175 31.83 10.61 -2.17
N GLU A 176 32.81 10.46 -1.30
CA GLU A 176 32.69 9.66 -0.07
C GLU A 176 31.53 10.15 0.80
N LYS A 177 31.39 11.47 0.98
CA LYS A 177 30.25 12.06 1.71
C LYS A 177 28.92 11.81 1.02
N LEU A 178 28.87 12.00 -0.29
CA LEU A 178 27.65 11.76 -1.08
C LEU A 178 27.25 10.28 -1.03
N MET A 179 28.20 9.35 -1.11
CA MET A 179 27.93 7.91 -1.06
C MET A 179 27.36 7.46 0.29
N LEU A 180 27.66 8.17 1.38
CA LEU A 180 26.99 7.95 2.68
C LEU A 180 25.52 8.34 2.61
N VAL A 181 25.22 9.54 2.10
CA VAL A 181 23.84 10.04 1.93
C VAL A 181 23.03 9.11 1.02
N LEU A 182 23.63 8.61 -0.05
CA LEU A 182 22.98 7.72 -1.02
C LEU A 182 22.90 6.25 -0.57
N GLY A 183 23.56 5.89 0.54
CA GLY A 183 23.67 4.52 1.03
C GLY A 183 22.32 3.79 1.10
N PRO A 184 21.28 4.38 1.71
CA PRO A 184 19.95 3.77 1.82
C PRO A 184 19.30 3.46 0.46
N LEU A 185 19.26 4.45 -0.46
CA LEU A 185 18.68 4.26 -1.80
C LEU A 185 19.47 3.21 -2.59
N ARG A 186 20.80 3.27 -2.53
CA ARG A 186 21.66 2.29 -3.20
C ARG A 186 21.41 0.86 -2.69
N ALA A 187 21.33 0.69 -1.37
CA ALA A 187 21.04 -0.60 -0.76
C ALA A 187 19.68 -1.15 -1.23
N LEU A 188 18.65 -0.29 -1.28
CA LEU A 188 17.32 -0.63 -1.78
C LEU A 188 17.33 -1.01 -3.28
N LEU A 189 18.06 -0.27 -4.12
CA LEU A 189 18.20 -0.59 -5.55
C LEU A 189 18.86 -1.95 -5.78
N GLU A 190 19.95 -2.24 -5.05
CA GLU A 190 20.67 -3.52 -5.18
C GLU A 190 19.83 -4.71 -4.72
N ILE A 191 19.12 -4.59 -3.60
CA ILE A 191 18.25 -5.69 -3.14
C ILE A 191 17.02 -5.86 -4.05
N ASN A 192 16.43 -4.77 -4.54
CA ASN A 192 15.35 -4.84 -5.53
C ASN A 192 15.81 -5.56 -6.81
N LYS A 193 17.01 -5.26 -7.31
CA LYS A 193 17.61 -5.96 -8.45
C LYS A 193 17.71 -7.46 -8.21
N LYS A 194 18.23 -7.87 -7.05
CA LYS A 194 18.38 -9.28 -6.69
C LYS A 194 17.03 -10.00 -6.71
N MET A 195 16.00 -9.40 -6.10
CA MET A 195 14.64 -9.95 -6.12
C MET A 195 14.07 -10.04 -7.54
N MET A 196 14.18 -8.97 -8.34
CA MET A 196 13.71 -8.99 -9.73
C MET A 196 14.43 -10.05 -10.57
N PHE A 197 15.74 -10.22 -10.36
CA PHE A 197 16.51 -11.27 -11.03
C PHE A 197 16.10 -12.67 -10.57
N PHE A 198 15.79 -12.85 -9.28
CA PHE A 198 15.24 -14.09 -8.77
C PHE A 198 13.91 -14.44 -9.45
N ASP A 199 13.01 -13.46 -9.59
CA ASP A 199 11.72 -13.62 -10.25
C ASP A 199 11.87 -14.02 -11.73
N LEU A 200 12.84 -13.44 -12.43
CA LEU A 200 13.15 -13.72 -13.84
C LEU A 200 13.78 -15.10 -14.05
N VAL A 201 14.68 -15.53 -13.17
CA VAL A 201 15.41 -16.81 -13.31
C VAL A 201 14.58 -18.00 -12.85
N ASN A 202 13.74 -17.83 -11.82
CA ASN A 202 12.99 -18.91 -11.21
C ASN A 202 11.50 -18.78 -11.57
N THR A 203 11.16 -19.00 -12.85
CA THR A 203 9.78 -18.92 -13.35
C THR A 203 8.94 -20.14 -13.01
N SER A 204 9.55 -21.33 -12.84
CA SER A 204 8.83 -22.55 -12.48
C SER A 204 8.58 -22.65 -10.97
N ASN A 205 7.40 -23.17 -10.59
CA ASN A 205 7.04 -23.37 -9.18
C ASN A 205 8.06 -24.25 -8.42
N GLN A 206 8.58 -25.29 -9.08
CA GLN A 206 9.58 -26.18 -8.48
C GLN A 206 10.90 -25.46 -8.19
N ALA A 207 11.40 -24.64 -9.14
CA ALA A 207 12.62 -23.87 -8.93
C ALA A 207 12.47 -22.83 -7.81
N ARG A 208 11.29 -22.19 -7.72
CA ARG A 208 10.95 -21.28 -6.61
C ARG A 208 10.95 -22.01 -5.27
N GLN A 209 10.29 -23.16 -5.18
CA GLN A 209 10.24 -23.94 -3.94
C GLN A 209 11.63 -24.36 -3.45
N THR A 210 12.52 -24.81 -4.35
CA THR A 210 13.88 -25.22 -3.95
C THR A 210 14.72 -24.05 -3.42
N LYS A 211 14.45 -22.81 -3.87
CA LYS A 211 15.21 -21.61 -3.49
C LYS A 211 14.40 -20.63 -2.64
N ASP A 212 13.30 -21.08 -2.05
CA ASP A 212 12.39 -20.23 -1.26
C ASP A 212 13.10 -19.57 -0.08
N PHE A 213 14.07 -20.25 0.55
CA PHE A 213 14.88 -19.69 1.63
C PHE A 213 15.70 -18.46 1.19
N ILE A 214 16.17 -18.43 -0.06
CA ILE A 214 16.91 -17.28 -0.62
C ILE A 214 15.96 -16.11 -0.80
N LEU A 215 14.79 -16.36 -1.40
CA LEU A 215 13.77 -15.34 -1.59
C LEU A 215 13.30 -14.74 -0.26
N LYS A 216 13.10 -15.58 0.77
CA LYS A 216 12.74 -15.12 2.12
C LYS A 216 13.80 -14.22 2.74
N ALA A 217 15.08 -14.58 2.61
CA ALA A 217 16.19 -13.74 3.09
C ALA A 217 16.27 -12.41 2.32
N ASP A 218 16.10 -12.45 0.99
CA ASP A 218 16.09 -11.24 0.17
C ASP A 218 14.89 -10.33 0.49
N ILE A 219 13.71 -10.89 0.76
CA ILE A 219 12.53 -10.14 1.22
C ILE A 219 12.81 -9.47 2.56
N GLU A 220 13.42 -10.16 3.53
CA GLU A 220 13.76 -9.57 4.82
C GLU A 220 14.74 -8.40 4.67
N GLN A 221 15.79 -8.58 3.86
CA GLN A 221 16.74 -7.51 3.56
C GLN A 221 16.08 -6.34 2.82
N TYR A 222 15.15 -6.63 1.90
CA TYR A 222 14.38 -5.62 1.18
C TYR A 222 13.52 -4.80 2.15
N CYS A 223 12.83 -5.47 3.08
CA CYS A 223 12.03 -4.81 4.12
C CYS A 223 12.91 -3.85 4.93
N ILE A 224 14.10 -4.27 5.36
CA ILE A 224 15.04 -3.43 6.12
C ILE A 224 15.44 -2.19 5.29
N CYS A 225 15.83 -2.37 4.02
CA CYS A 225 16.25 -1.27 3.16
C CYS A 225 15.11 -0.28 2.86
N LEU A 226 13.90 -0.77 2.58
CA LEU A 226 12.75 0.10 2.32
C LEU A 226 12.29 0.82 3.59
N GLN A 227 12.28 0.15 4.74
CA GLN A 227 11.92 0.75 6.02
C GLN A 227 12.89 1.89 6.40
N GLU A 228 14.18 1.72 6.10
CA GLU A 228 15.18 2.77 6.32
C GLU A 228 14.97 3.96 5.38
N ALA A 229 14.68 3.72 4.10
CA ALA A 229 14.33 4.79 3.17
C ALA A 229 13.07 5.55 3.63
N GLN A 230 12.02 4.83 4.04
CA GLN A 230 10.80 5.43 4.59
C GLN A 230 11.06 6.22 5.88
N ARG A 231 11.93 5.74 6.78
CA ARG A 231 12.33 6.48 8.00
C ARG A 231 12.90 7.86 7.64
N LEU A 232 13.81 7.91 6.67
CA LEU A 232 14.43 9.15 6.22
C LEU A 232 13.43 10.11 5.56
N LEU A 233 12.52 9.58 4.73
CA LEU A 233 11.43 10.36 4.15
C LEU A 233 10.45 10.88 5.21
N LEU A 234 10.26 10.16 6.31
CA LEU A 234 9.41 10.59 7.41
C LEU A 234 10.07 11.72 8.21
N GLU A 235 11.37 11.61 8.53
CA GLU A 235 12.14 12.64 9.23
C GLU A 235 12.17 13.98 8.47
N SER A 236 12.22 13.92 7.14
CA SER A 236 12.17 15.07 6.25
C SER A 236 10.74 15.57 5.97
N LYS A 237 9.71 14.89 6.48
CA LYS A 237 8.28 15.16 6.23
C LYS A 237 7.86 15.01 4.76
N ALA A 238 8.59 14.23 3.97
CA ALA A 238 8.16 13.85 2.62
C ALA A 238 6.92 12.97 2.65
N ILE A 239 6.82 12.07 3.63
CA ILE A 239 5.69 11.16 3.84
C ILE A 239 5.08 11.39 5.22
N SER A 240 3.84 10.92 5.40
CA SER A 240 3.05 11.13 6.63
C SER A 240 3.26 10.05 7.69
N CYS A 241 3.63 8.83 7.29
CA CYS A 241 3.86 7.71 8.20
C CYS A 241 4.88 6.72 7.63
N ASN A 242 5.28 5.74 8.44
CA ASN A 242 6.27 4.71 8.10
C ASN A 242 5.70 3.32 8.44
N PRO A 243 4.87 2.73 7.55
CA PRO A 243 4.22 1.44 7.83
C PRO A 243 5.25 0.30 7.89
N ASN A 244 4.91 -0.80 8.55
CA ASN A 244 5.79 -1.96 8.61
C ASN A 244 5.78 -2.71 7.28
N VAL A 245 6.88 -2.59 6.52
CA VAL A 245 7.00 -3.18 5.17
C VAL A 245 6.79 -4.70 5.17
N LYS A 246 7.14 -5.39 6.27
CA LYS A 246 6.94 -6.84 6.39
C LYS A 246 5.46 -7.22 6.33
N LEU A 247 4.57 -6.35 6.82
CA LEU A 247 3.12 -6.59 6.77
C LEU A 247 2.56 -6.49 5.36
N ILE A 248 3.18 -5.70 4.47
CA ILE A 248 2.81 -5.64 3.04
C ILE A 248 3.05 -7.02 2.41
N PHE A 249 4.25 -7.59 2.60
CA PHE A 249 4.57 -8.92 2.07
C PHE A 249 3.68 -10.01 2.65
N ASN A 250 3.38 -9.96 3.95
CA ASN A 250 2.48 -10.94 4.57
C ASN A 250 1.09 -10.91 3.94
N LYS A 251 0.55 -9.71 3.65
CA LYS A 251 -0.77 -9.55 3.01
C LYS A 251 -0.78 -10.01 1.56
N LEU A 252 0.22 -9.60 0.78
CA LEU A 252 0.36 -10.03 -0.61
C LEU A 252 0.65 -11.53 -0.75
N GLY A 253 1.18 -12.16 0.30
CA GLY A 253 1.46 -13.59 0.40
C GLY A 253 0.30 -14.46 0.88
N TYR A 254 -0.89 -13.90 1.15
CA TYR A 254 -2.05 -14.72 1.53
C TYR A 254 -2.42 -15.71 0.41
N GLU A 255 -2.79 -16.93 0.80
CA GLU A 255 -3.33 -17.88 -0.18
C GLU A 255 -4.78 -17.53 -0.52
N GLY A 256 -5.12 -17.60 -1.81
CA GLY A 256 -6.51 -17.48 -2.27
C GLY A 256 -7.05 -16.06 -2.39
N TRP A 257 -6.26 -15.02 -2.08
CA TRP A 257 -6.79 -13.65 -2.02
C TRP A 257 -7.22 -13.12 -3.40
N GLN A 258 -6.56 -13.56 -4.47
CA GLN A 258 -6.92 -13.16 -5.83
C GLN A 258 -8.28 -13.73 -6.27
N GLN A 259 -8.67 -14.89 -5.74
CA GLN A 259 -9.96 -15.52 -6.04
C GLN A 259 -11.09 -14.94 -5.18
N ASN A 260 -10.74 -14.37 -4.02
CA ASN A 260 -11.67 -13.70 -3.14
C ASN A 260 -11.96 -12.28 -3.65
N LYS A 261 -13.22 -12.00 -4.01
CA LYS A 261 -13.61 -10.72 -4.61
C LYS A 261 -13.27 -9.50 -3.76
N ILE A 262 -13.58 -9.51 -2.46
CA ILE A 262 -13.34 -8.33 -1.61
C ILE A 262 -11.86 -8.18 -1.25
N GLU A 263 -11.15 -9.28 -1.04
CA GLU A 263 -9.71 -9.22 -0.78
C GLU A 263 -8.96 -8.74 -2.01
N SER A 264 -9.26 -9.29 -3.19
CA SER A 264 -8.68 -8.82 -4.45
C SER A 264 -8.96 -7.36 -4.70
N PHE A 265 -10.17 -6.88 -4.43
CA PHE A 265 -10.52 -5.46 -4.59
C PHE A 265 -9.60 -4.52 -3.80
N TYR A 266 -9.15 -4.93 -2.61
CA TYR A 266 -8.29 -4.11 -1.74
C TYR A 266 -6.78 -4.42 -1.84
N LEU A 267 -6.41 -5.65 -2.17
CA LEU A 267 -5.00 -6.06 -2.30
C LEU A 267 -4.44 -5.85 -3.70
N THR A 268 -5.26 -5.82 -4.76
CA THR A 268 -4.79 -5.51 -6.11
C THR A 268 -4.16 -4.10 -6.19
N PRO A 269 -4.79 -3.03 -5.69
CA PRO A 269 -4.15 -1.70 -5.68
C PRO A 269 -2.84 -1.66 -4.87
N LEU A 270 -2.77 -2.41 -3.76
CA LEU A 270 -1.54 -2.54 -2.97
C LEU A 270 -0.42 -3.24 -3.78
N GLN A 271 -0.76 -4.33 -4.45
CA GLN A 271 0.18 -5.04 -5.33
C GLN A 271 0.64 -4.16 -6.49
N GLU A 272 -0.27 -3.46 -7.16
CA GLU A 272 0.04 -2.56 -8.27
C GLU A 272 0.97 -1.42 -7.85
N ALA A 273 0.71 -0.78 -6.70
CA ALA A 273 1.57 0.26 -6.15
C ALA A 273 2.98 -0.29 -5.83
N PHE A 274 3.04 -1.48 -5.23
CA PHE A 274 4.29 -2.14 -4.90
C PHE A 274 5.10 -2.51 -6.15
N ASP A 275 4.46 -3.12 -7.16
CA ASP A 275 5.10 -3.52 -8.40
C ASP A 275 5.54 -2.30 -9.23
N LYS A 276 4.73 -1.24 -9.27
CA LYS A 276 5.09 0.05 -9.88
C LYS A 276 6.37 0.62 -9.24
N MET A 277 6.44 0.69 -7.92
CA MET A 277 7.62 1.16 -7.20
C MET A 277 8.86 0.28 -7.52
N ARG A 278 8.72 -1.06 -7.48
CA ARG A 278 9.81 -2.00 -7.81
C ARG A 278 10.32 -1.82 -9.24
N ASN A 279 9.41 -1.64 -10.19
CA ASN A 279 9.75 -1.42 -11.59
C ASN A 279 10.46 -0.07 -11.78
N ASN A 280 9.99 1.00 -11.12
CA ASN A 280 10.63 2.31 -11.18
C ASN A 280 12.02 2.30 -10.53
N LEU A 281 12.22 1.56 -9.44
CA LEU A 281 13.55 1.31 -8.86
C LEU A 281 14.48 0.58 -9.85
N LEU A 282 13.97 -0.44 -10.56
CA LEU A 282 14.74 -1.14 -11.59
C LEU A 282 15.10 -0.20 -12.75
N CYS A 283 14.16 0.60 -13.24
CA CYS A 283 14.41 1.61 -14.28
C CYS A 283 15.46 2.64 -13.83
N LEU A 284 15.36 3.12 -12.59
CA LEU A 284 16.31 4.05 -11.99
C LEU A 284 17.72 3.47 -11.94
N MET A 285 17.85 2.18 -11.60
CA MET A 285 19.13 1.48 -11.62
C MET A 285 19.66 1.26 -13.05
N LEU A 286 18.81 0.91 -14.02
CA LEU A 286 19.19 0.70 -15.42
C LEU A 286 19.67 2.00 -16.10
N LYS A 287 19.07 3.14 -15.73
CA LYS A 287 19.56 4.47 -16.14
C LYS A 287 20.97 4.76 -15.62
N GLY A 288 21.41 4.05 -14.59
CA GLY A 288 22.77 4.06 -14.09
C GLY A 288 23.02 5.11 -13.00
N ILE A 289 24.26 5.12 -12.52
CA ILE A 289 24.70 5.89 -11.35
C ILE A 289 24.43 7.39 -11.47
N ASN A 290 24.35 7.91 -12.69
CA ASN A 290 24.10 9.33 -12.96
C ASN A 290 22.66 9.74 -12.72
N TYR A 291 21.71 8.81 -12.59
CA TYR A 291 20.31 9.13 -12.29
C TYR A 291 19.99 8.92 -10.82
N TYR A 292 20.53 7.87 -10.19
CA TYR A 292 20.21 7.56 -8.80
C TYR A 292 21.19 8.15 -7.76
N LYS A 293 22.32 8.76 -8.16
CA LYS A 293 23.17 9.54 -7.24
C LYS A 293 22.52 10.86 -6.75
N ALA A 294 21.20 10.96 -6.83
CA ALA A 294 20.44 12.06 -6.24
C ALA A 294 19.98 11.64 -4.83
N PRO A 295 19.98 12.56 -3.85
CA PRO A 295 19.37 12.35 -2.54
C PRO A 295 17.95 11.80 -2.66
N LEU A 296 17.54 10.94 -1.72
CA LEU A 296 16.24 10.28 -1.67
C LEU A 296 15.08 11.26 -1.89
N MET A 297 15.17 12.44 -1.27
CA MET A 297 14.15 13.50 -1.35
C MET A 297 14.04 14.15 -2.73
N ASP A 298 15.13 14.17 -3.50
CA ASP A 298 15.15 14.74 -4.84
C ASP A 298 14.65 13.71 -5.89
N ASN A 299 14.51 12.44 -5.52
CA ASN A 299 13.90 11.40 -6.36
C ASN A 299 12.36 11.47 -6.27
N THR A 300 11.76 12.52 -6.85
CA THR A 300 10.33 12.82 -6.75
C THR A 300 9.43 11.62 -7.13
N GLN A 301 9.75 10.90 -8.20
CA GLN A 301 8.99 9.72 -8.62
C GLN A 301 9.02 8.61 -7.55
N PHE A 302 10.18 8.35 -6.95
CA PHE A 302 10.28 7.35 -5.87
C PHE A 302 9.47 7.78 -4.65
N VAL A 303 9.53 9.06 -4.26
CA VAL A 303 8.73 9.59 -3.15
C VAL A 303 7.23 9.46 -3.43
N GLU A 304 6.78 9.73 -4.65
CA GLU A 304 5.38 9.53 -5.08
C GLU A 304 4.97 8.07 -5.04
N ASP A 305 5.80 7.16 -5.55
CA ASP A 305 5.52 5.72 -5.53
C ASP A 305 5.43 5.18 -4.09
N VAL A 306 6.30 5.67 -3.19
CA VAL A 306 6.24 5.32 -1.75
C VAL A 306 4.97 5.85 -1.11
N LYS A 307 4.51 7.07 -1.44
CA LYS A 307 3.24 7.60 -0.92
C LYS A 307 2.05 6.76 -1.37
N GLU A 308 2.01 6.39 -2.65
CA GLU A 308 0.95 5.55 -3.21
C GLU A 308 0.92 4.17 -2.54
N LEU A 309 2.10 3.58 -2.31
CA LEU A 309 2.24 2.32 -1.57
C LEU A 309 1.75 2.45 -0.11
N ILE A 310 2.12 3.52 0.58
CA ILE A 310 1.71 3.77 1.97
C ILE A 310 0.19 3.94 2.06
N ASP A 311 -0.42 4.72 1.17
CA ASP A 311 -1.87 4.94 1.19
C ASP A 311 -2.64 3.63 0.96
N ALA A 312 -2.20 2.81 -0.01
CA ALA A 312 -2.78 1.49 -0.25
C ALA A 312 -2.59 0.53 0.94
N GLU A 313 -1.41 0.56 1.56
CA GLU A 313 -1.10 -0.27 2.73
C GLU A 313 -1.94 0.14 3.94
N LEU A 314 -2.15 1.42 4.20
CA LEU A 314 -3.00 1.87 5.31
C LEU A 314 -4.44 1.38 5.17
N ILE A 315 -4.98 1.38 3.96
CA ILE A 315 -6.32 0.82 3.68
C ILE A 315 -6.32 -0.70 3.93
N ALA A 316 -5.33 -1.41 3.37
CA ALA A 316 -5.23 -2.87 3.51
C ALA A 316 -5.00 -3.30 4.97
N GLU A 317 -4.14 -2.62 5.71
CA GLU A 317 -3.87 -2.87 7.13
C GLU A 317 -5.10 -2.58 7.99
N HIS A 318 -5.85 -1.53 7.67
CA HIS A 318 -7.07 -1.24 8.38
C HIS A 318 -8.10 -2.37 8.24
N LEU A 319 -8.31 -2.86 7.02
CA LEU A 319 -9.35 -3.85 6.68
C LEU A 319 -8.92 -5.30 6.90
N MET A 320 -7.64 -5.62 6.75
CA MET A 320 -7.11 -6.99 6.68
C MET A 320 -5.76 -7.15 7.41
N GLY A 321 -5.35 -6.20 8.26
CA GLY A 321 -4.08 -6.29 9.00
C GLY A 321 -3.98 -7.46 9.99
N THR A 322 -5.13 -8.06 10.34
CA THR A 322 -5.18 -9.30 11.14
C THR A 322 -6.12 -10.31 10.49
N SER A 323 -5.93 -11.59 10.81
CA SER A 323 -6.84 -12.65 10.34
C SER A 323 -8.28 -12.42 10.81
N LEU A 324 -8.48 -11.88 12.02
CA LEU A 324 -9.82 -11.53 12.51
C LEU A 324 -10.47 -10.41 11.66
N LYS A 325 -9.72 -9.36 11.30
CA LYS A 325 -10.23 -8.28 10.45
C LYS A 325 -10.59 -8.78 9.04
N ARG A 326 -9.74 -9.66 8.48
CA ARG A 326 -10.02 -10.36 7.21
C ARG A 326 -11.31 -11.18 7.31
N ASP A 327 -11.52 -11.92 8.39
CA ASP A 327 -12.75 -12.69 8.63
C ASP A 327 -13.98 -11.76 8.72
N GLN A 328 -13.86 -10.65 9.44
CA GLN A 328 -14.92 -9.62 9.56
C GLN A 328 -15.27 -8.99 8.21
N LEU A 329 -14.26 -8.65 7.41
CA LEU A 329 -14.43 -8.07 6.07
C LEU A 329 -15.18 -9.02 5.14
N ASN A 330 -14.70 -10.27 5.06
CA ASN A 330 -15.32 -11.32 4.25
C ASN A 330 -16.75 -11.64 4.69
N PHE A 331 -16.96 -11.75 6.00
CA PHE A 331 -18.28 -11.98 6.55
C PHE A 331 -19.23 -10.86 6.17
N THR A 332 -18.82 -9.60 6.37
CA THR A 332 -19.62 -8.43 6.03
C THR A 332 -19.92 -8.38 4.53
N TYR A 333 -18.94 -8.67 3.68
CA TYR A 333 -19.12 -8.75 2.23
C TYR A 333 -20.15 -9.80 1.83
N ASN A 334 -20.08 -11.00 2.39
CA ASN A 334 -21.04 -12.07 2.11
C ASN A 334 -22.45 -11.68 2.53
N VAL A 335 -22.61 -11.05 3.69
CA VAL A 335 -23.91 -10.58 4.19
C VAL A 335 -24.48 -9.47 3.31
N LEU A 336 -23.68 -8.45 2.95
CA LEU A 336 -24.15 -7.36 2.09
C LEU A 336 -24.39 -7.82 0.66
N SER A 337 -23.73 -8.89 0.20
CA SER A 337 -24.01 -9.52 -1.09
C SER A 337 -25.44 -10.07 -1.15
N VAL A 338 -26.01 -10.53 -0.02
CA VAL A 338 -27.42 -10.94 0.05
C VAL A 338 -28.35 -9.77 -0.32
N ILE A 339 -28.09 -8.57 0.22
CA ILE A 339 -28.84 -7.35 -0.13
C ILE A 339 -28.62 -7.03 -1.61
N PHE A 340 -27.36 -7.06 -2.07
CA PHE A 340 -26.98 -6.71 -3.44
C PHE A 340 -27.61 -7.63 -4.50
N ASP A 341 -27.73 -8.93 -4.20
CA ASP A 341 -28.26 -9.95 -5.11
C ASP A 341 -29.78 -10.15 -4.95
N SER A 342 -30.40 -9.64 -3.88
CA SER A 342 -31.82 -9.83 -3.59
C SER A 342 -32.75 -9.29 -4.69
N ASN A 343 -32.60 -8.02 -5.05
CA ASN A 343 -33.31 -7.38 -6.16
C ASN A 343 -32.64 -6.05 -6.58
N ALA A 344 -33.00 -5.54 -7.76
CA ALA A 344 -32.39 -4.35 -8.33
C ALA A 344 -32.54 -3.08 -7.47
N GLN A 345 -33.63 -2.96 -6.71
CA GLN A 345 -33.90 -1.80 -5.87
C GLN A 345 -33.10 -1.86 -4.56
N ALA A 346 -33.03 -3.03 -3.92
CA ALA A 346 -32.16 -3.26 -2.75
C ALA A 346 -30.71 -2.90 -3.07
N LYS A 347 -30.24 -3.36 -4.23
CA LYS A 347 -28.94 -3.02 -4.78
C LYS A 347 -28.75 -1.51 -4.95
N GLU A 348 -29.75 -0.82 -5.51
CA GLU A 348 -29.69 0.63 -5.69
C GLU A 348 -29.59 1.38 -4.35
N PHE A 349 -30.40 1.02 -3.35
CA PHE A 349 -30.34 1.63 -2.02
C PHE A 349 -29.01 1.36 -1.31
N LEU A 350 -28.47 0.14 -1.44
CA LEU A 350 -27.17 -0.23 -0.90
C LEU A 350 -26.05 0.61 -1.54
N ILE A 351 -26.00 0.70 -2.86
CA ILE A 351 -24.98 1.48 -3.60
C ILE A 351 -25.09 2.97 -3.28
N LYS A 352 -26.31 3.51 -3.17
CA LYS A 352 -26.55 4.91 -2.80
C LYS A 352 -26.27 5.21 -1.32
N ARG A 353 -25.95 4.19 -0.51
CA ARG A 353 -25.76 4.30 0.93
C ARG A 353 -26.96 4.95 1.63
N ASP A 354 -28.16 4.53 1.27
CA ASP A 354 -29.39 5.06 1.90
C ASP A 354 -29.35 4.84 3.42
N ASP A 355 -29.67 5.87 4.20
CA ASP A 355 -29.57 5.83 5.66
C ASP A 355 -30.45 4.72 6.28
N ASN A 356 -31.61 4.41 5.69
CA ASN A 356 -32.46 3.32 6.21
C ASN A 356 -31.82 1.95 5.94
N CYS A 357 -31.10 1.81 4.83
CA CYS A 357 -30.35 0.59 4.52
C CYS A 357 -29.11 0.49 5.43
N VAL A 358 -28.29 1.54 5.48
CA VAL A 358 -26.99 1.54 6.19
C VAL A 358 -27.15 1.45 7.70
N ARG A 359 -28.12 2.16 8.29
CA ARG A 359 -28.35 2.18 9.75
C ARG A 359 -29.49 1.26 10.18
N GLY A 360 -30.35 0.84 9.27
CA GLY A 360 -31.50 -0.02 9.56
C GLY A 360 -31.23 -1.48 9.24
N SER A 361 -31.23 -1.84 7.96
CA SER A 361 -31.17 -3.26 7.56
C SER A 361 -29.79 -3.87 7.75
N ILE A 362 -28.70 -3.16 7.40
CA ILE A 362 -27.34 -3.72 7.43
C ILE A 362 -26.94 -4.23 8.82
N PRO A 363 -27.05 -3.45 9.92
CA PRO A 363 -26.66 -3.93 11.24
C PRO A 363 -27.51 -5.13 11.70
N LYS A 364 -28.83 -5.08 11.45
CA LYS A 364 -29.74 -6.20 11.76
C LYS A 364 -29.40 -7.46 10.99
N LEU A 365 -29.09 -7.32 9.71
CA LEU A 365 -28.74 -8.45 8.84
C LEU A 365 -27.39 -9.04 9.26
N ILE A 366 -26.40 -8.21 9.57
CA ILE A 366 -25.12 -8.67 10.12
C ILE A 366 -25.33 -9.42 11.45
N THR A 367 -26.13 -8.88 12.36
CA THR A 367 -26.51 -9.57 13.60
C THR A 367 -27.16 -10.92 13.30
N TYR A 368 -28.14 -10.94 12.38
CA TYR A 368 -28.88 -12.13 11.99
C TYR A 368 -27.96 -13.25 11.47
N HIS A 369 -27.13 -12.93 10.47
CA HIS A 369 -26.21 -13.91 9.89
C HIS A 369 -25.13 -14.33 10.88
N THR A 370 -24.77 -13.49 11.85
CA THR A 370 -23.83 -13.86 12.91
C THR A 370 -24.42 -14.95 13.79
N VAL A 371 -25.70 -14.81 14.16
CA VAL A 371 -26.44 -15.84 14.91
C VAL A 371 -26.51 -17.14 14.09
N LEU A 372 -26.81 -17.07 12.79
CA LEU A 372 -26.81 -18.25 11.91
C LEU A 372 -25.43 -18.90 11.82
N TYR A 373 -24.37 -18.10 11.70
CA TYR A 373 -22.99 -18.56 11.63
C TYR A 373 -22.57 -19.30 12.92
N MET A 374 -22.81 -18.69 14.08
CA MET A 374 -22.52 -19.28 15.39
C MET A 374 -23.30 -20.57 15.62
N ARG A 375 -24.57 -20.61 15.20
CA ARG A 375 -25.38 -21.83 15.23
C ARG A 375 -24.76 -22.93 14.37
N ALA A 376 -24.44 -22.64 13.11
CA ALA A 376 -23.85 -23.60 12.19
C ALA A 376 -22.49 -24.12 12.69
N TRP A 377 -21.72 -23.28 13.40
CA TRP A 377 -20.50 -23.69 14.09
C TRP A 377 -20.81 -24.69 15.22
N LYS A 378 -21.74 -24.38 16.13
CA LYS A 378 -22.12 -25.26 17.25
C LYS A 378 -22.68 -26.60 16.75
N ASP A 379 -23.58 -26.56 15.78
CA ASP A 379 -24.22 -27.76 15.22
C ASP A 379 -23.17 -28.69 14.57
N ARG A 380 -22.18 -28.14 13.87
CA ARG A 380 -21.05 -28.92 13.31
C ARG A 380 -20.17 -29.54 14.39
N LYS A 381 -19.80 -28.76 15.41
CA LYS A 381 -18.98 -29.25 16.52
C LYS A 381 -19.67 -30.40 17.26
N ILE A 382 -20.94 -30.24 17.63
CA ILE A 382 -21.74 -31.30 18.28
C ILE A 382 -21.84 -32.55 17.41
N ALA A 383 -22.06 -32.39 16.09
CA ALA A 383 -22.17 -33.52 15.18
C ALA A 383 -20.86 -34.33 15.08
N ASP A 384 -19.71 -33.66 15.11
CA ASP A 384 -18.41 -34.30 15.07
C ASP A 384 -18.01 -34.93 16.41
N GLU A 385 -18.28 -34.27 17.54
CA GLU A 385 -18.12 -34.86 18.88
C GLU A 385 -18.95 -36.16 19.01
N LEU A 386 -20.17 -36.17 18.47
CA LEU A 386 -21.02 -37.37 18.47
C LEU A 386 -20.48 -38.48 17.55
N LYS A 387 -19.80 -38.14 16.44
CA LYS A 387 -19.12 -39.14 15.59
C LYS A 387 -17.89 -39.72 16.29
N GLU A 388 -17.11 -38.88 16.96
CA GLU A 388 -15.93 -39.27 17.72
C GLU A 388 -16.30 -40.17 18.90
N GLN A 389 -17.34 -39.83 19.65
CA GLN A 389 -17.87 -40.69 20.72
C GLN A 389 -18.32 -42.06 20.19
N LYS A 390 -19.03 -42.10 19.05
CA LYS A 390 -19.43 -43.36 18.39
C LYS A 390 -18.22 -44.18 17.92
N LEU A 391 -17.13 -43.54 17.51
CA LEU A 391 -15.90 -44.21 17.12
C LEU A 391 -15.17 -44.77 18.36
N GLN A 392 -15.04 -43.98 19.43
CA GLN A 392 -14.42 -44.41 20.68
C GLN A 392 -15.15 -45.60 21.31
N GLN A 393 -16.50 -45.58 21.33
CA GLN A 393 -17.31 -46.71 21.80
C GLN A 393 -17.07 -47.99 20.98
N LYS A 394 -16.75 -47.87 19.67
CA LYS A 394 -16.40 -49.01 18.82
C LYS A 394 -14.97 -49.52 19.04
N THR A 395 -14.08 -48.71 19.62
CA THR A 395 -12.65 -49.02 19.79
C THR A 395 -12.31 -49.44 21.24
N GLN A 396 -13.32 -49.55 22.11
CA GLN A 396 -13.17 -49.68 23.56
C GLN A 396 -12.85 -51.06 24.19
N PRO A 397 -12.52 -52.18 23.49
CA PRO A 397 -12.09 -53.40 24.21
C PRO A 397 -10.66 -53.37 24.81
N LEU A 398 -9.83 -52.33 24.60
CA LEU A 398 -8.38 -52.38 24.91
C LEU A 398 -7.83 -51.32 25.89
N ALA A 399 -8.64 -50.36 26.36
CA ALA A 399 -8.13 -49.21 27.13
C ALA A 399 -8.36 -49.26 28.66
N GLN A 400 -9.10 -50.25 29.17
CA GLN A 400 -9.46 -50.32 30.60
C GLN A 400 -8.33 -50.84 31.51
N SER A 401 -7.23 -51.41 30.97
CA SER A 401 -6.12 -51.94 31.79
C SER A 401 -5.19 -50.85 32.36
N ASN A 402 -5.07 -49.69 31.72
CA ASN A 402 -4.03 -48.71 32.06
C ASN A 402 -4.47 -47.67 33.12
N LEU A 403 -5.77 -47.53 33.40
CA LEU A 403 -6.26 -46.56 34.39
C LEU A 403 -6.08 -47.04 35.84
N PHE A 404 -6.01 -48.35 36.06
CA PHE A 404 -5.95 -48.95 37.41
C PHE A 404 -4.55 -48.84 38.04
N GLU A 405 -3.49 -48.84 37.23
CA GLU A 405 -2.10 -48.69 37.69
C GLU A 405 -1.77 -47.25 38.12
N ALA A 406 -2.34 -46.24 37.46
CA ALA A 406 -2.08 -44.83 37.77
C ALA A 406 -2.72 -44.38 39.11
N GLN A 407 -3.87 -44.96 39.48
CA GLN A 407 -4.56 -44.62 40.72
C GLN A 407 -3.88 -45.19 41.97
N SER A 408 -3.09 -46.27 41.84
CA SER A 408 -2.37 -46.86 42.97
C SER A 408 -1.09 -46.11 43.35
N ALA A 409 -0.52 -45.28 42.45
CA ALA A 409 0.72 -44.56 42.67
C ALA A 409 0.56 -43.22 43.44
N MET A 410 -0.65 -42.67 43.54
CA MET A 410 -0.87 -41.32 44.11
C MET A 410 -1.20 -41.29 45.61
N SER A 411 -1.29 -42.45 46.28
CA SER A 411 -1.71 -42.55 47.70
C SER A 411 -0.65 -42.13 48.73
N GLY A 412 0.63 -41.93 48.32
CA GLY A 412 1.75 -41.69 49.23
C GLY A 412 2.44 -40.32 49.16
N MET A 413 1.90 -39.34 48.42
CA MET A 413 2.58 -38.07 48.17
C MET A 413 2.41 -37.06 49.32
N SER A 414 3.49 -36.34 49.66
CA SER A 414 3.44 -35.27 50.66
C SER A 414 2.64 -34.04 50.17
N PRO A 415 2.12 -33.19 51.08
CA PRO A 415 1.30 -32.03 50.72
C PRO A 415 1.95 -31.07 49.72
N ASP A 416 3.27 -30.87 49.79
CA ASP A 416 4.00 -30.00 48.88
C ASP A 416 4.15 -30.60 47.48
N LYS A 417 4.37 -31.93 47.40
CA LYS A 417 4.38 -32.64 46.11
C LYS A 417 2.99 -32.70 45.48
N LYS A 418 1.93 -32.68 46.29
CA LYS A 418 0.54 -32.61 45.82
C LYS A 418 0.22 -31.25 45.20
N ARG A 419 0.64 -30.14 45.83
CA ARG A 419 0.51 -28.79 45.25
C ARG A 419 1.27 -28.63 43.93
N GLN A 420 2.50 -29.17 43.85
CA GLN A 420 3.27 -29.15 42.60
C GLN A 420 2.61 -29.98 41.49
N ALA A 421 2.05 -31.15 41.83
CA ALA A 421 1.31 -31.98 40.89
C ALA A 421 0.01 -31.31 40.41
N ASP A 422 -0.72 -30.63 41.31
CA ASP A 422 -1.94 -29.89 40.98
C ASP A 422 -1.64 -28.68 40.05
N ASP A 423 -0.56 -27.94 40.30
CA ASP A 423 -0.11 -26.83 39.43
C ASP A 423 0.36 -27.31 38.05
N GLU A 424 1.06 -28.45 37.98
CA GLU A 424 1.44 -29.08 36.71
C GLU A 424 0.23 -29.62 35.94
N LEU A 425 -0.76 -30.18 36.64
CA LEU A 425 -2.01 -30.65 36.04
C LEU A 425 -2.77 -29.47 35.42
N ARG A 426 -2.90 -28.37 36.16
CA ARG A 426 -3.57 -27.16 35.68
C ARG A 426 -2.89 -26.53 34.47
N LYS A 427 -1.54 -26.49 34.44
CA LYS A 427 -0.79 -26.04 33.25
C LYS A 427 -1.02 -26.95 32.04
N LYS A 428 -1.04 -28.27 32.25
CA LYS A 428 -1.35 -29.24 31.18
C LYS A 428 -2.78 -29.09 30.67
N GLU A 429 -3.74 -28.84 31.56
CA GLU A 429 -5.13 -28.56 31.18
C GLU A 429 -5.25 -27.27 30.36
N GLU A 430 -4.58 -26.19 30.77
CA GLU A 430 -4.53 -24.93 30.01
C GLU A 430 -3.87 -25.10 28.63
N GLU A 431 -2.80 -25.87 28.54
CA GLU A 431 -2.13 -26.18 27.27
C GLU A 431 -3.00 -27.04 26.36
N ASN A 432 -3.67 -28.05 26.92
CA ASN A 432 -4.63 -28.87 26.18
C ASN A 432 -5.84 -28.06 25.68
N MET A 433 -6.35 -27.11 26.49
CA MET A 433 -7.41 -26.19 26.05
C MET A 433 -6.94 -25.34 24.86
N LYS A 434 -5.71 -24.78 24.91
CA LYS A 434 -5.16 -24.00 23.78
C LYS A 434 -4.97 -24.84 22.52
N ILE A 435 -4.52 -26.09 22.67
CA ILE A 435 -4.39 -27.02 21.55
C ILE A 435 -5.77 -27.33 20.95
N GLN A 436 -6.77 -27.60 21.79
CA GLN A 436 -8.14 -27.86 21.36
C GLN A 436 -8.74 -26.64 20.67
N GLU A 437 -8.57 -25.44 21.22
CA GLU A 437 -9.03 -24.19 20.60
C GLU A 437 -8.40 -23.97 19.22
N LYS A 438 -7.10 -24.28 19.07
CA LYS A 438 -6.41 -24.21 17.78
C LYS A 438 -6.95 -25.24 16.79
N GLN A 439 -7.19 -26.47 17.23
CA GLN A 439 -7.79 -27.52 16.39
C GLN A 439 -9.22 -27.16 15.97
N ASP A 440 -10.03 -26.65 16.91
CA ASP A 440 -11.39 -26.19 16.64
C ASP A 440 -11.39 -25.00 15.67
N PHE A 441 -10.44 -24.07 15.82
CA PHE A 441 -10.25 -22.96 14.88
C PHE A 441 -9.87 -23.43 13.48
N GLU A 442 -8.91 -24.37 13.37
CA GLU A 442 -8.50 -24.96 12.09
C GLU A 442 -9.64 -25.74 11.41
N LYS A 443 -10.47 -26.44 12.19
CA LYS A 443 -11.53 -27.32 11.69
C LYS A 443 -12.83 -26.58 11.38
N TYR A 444 -13.26 -25.66 12.24
CA TYR A 444 -14.59 -25.04 12.19
C TYR A 444 -14.56 -23.54 11.86
N GLY A 445 -13.37 -22.91 11.95
CA GLY A 445 -13.19 -21.46 11.90
C GLY A 445 -13.42 -20.79 13.26
N ARG A 446 -13.38 -19.45 13.29
CA ARG A 446 -13.68 -18.69 14.52
C ARG A 446 -15.11 -18.90 14.95
N PHE A 447 -15.34 -19.15 16.23
CA PHE A 447 -16.70 -19.13 16.76
C PHE A 447 -17.28 -17.70 16.81
N TRP A 448 -16.44 -16.71 17.14
CA TRP A 448 -16.83 -15.32 17.35
C TRP A 448 -15.94 -14.39 16.53
N ILE A 449 -16.58 -13.48 15.78
CA ILE A 449 -15.86 -12.58 14.85
C ILE A 449 -15.96 -11.09 15.23
N TRP A 450 -16.71 -10.70 16.26
CA TRP A 450 -16.98 -9.28 16.57
C TRP A 450 -16.22 -8.74 17.79
N GLU A 451 -15.06 -9.31 18.14
CA GLU A 451 -14.26 -8.89 19.32
C GLU A 451 -13.96 -7.38 19.35
N TYR A 452 -13.81 -6.72 18.19
CA TYR A 452 -13.55 -5.29 18.13
C TYR A 452 -14.78 -4.41 18.02
N TYR A 453 -15.96 -4.96 17.71
CA TYR A 453 -17.18 -4.21 17.43
C TYR A 453 -18.25 -4.38 18.51
N ALA A 454 -18.24 -5.51 19.22
CA ALA A 454 -19.18 -5.83 20.29
C ALA A 454 -18.45 -6.08 21.61
N GLN A 455 -19.11 -5.72 22.71
CA GLN A 455 -18.59 -5.99 24.06
C GLN A 455 -18.79 -7.47 24.42
N ASP A 456 -17.98 -8.01 25.33
CA ASP A 456 -18.07 -9.42 25.74
C ASP A 456 -19.45 -9.80 26.29
N GLN A 457 -20.13 -8.86 26.96
CA GLN A 457 -21.51 -9.06 27.45
C GLN A 457 -22.49 -9.32 26.29
N MET A 458 -22.28 -8.70 25.12
CA MET A 458 -23.12 -8.90 23.96
C MET A 458 -22.94 -10.28 23.34
N LYS A 459 -21.77 -10.93 23.52
CA LYS A 459 -21.54 -12.30 23.06
C LYS A 459 -22.54 -13.27 23.69
N ALA A 460 -22.85 -13.12 24.98
CA ALA A 460 -23.88 -13.93 25.64
C ALA A 460 -25.27 -13.72 25.01
N ASN A 461 -25.63 -12.47 24.69
CA ASN A 461 -26.89 -12.17 24.00
C ASN A 461 -26.96 -12.81 22.61
N PHE A 462 -25.84 -12.85 21.86
CA PHE A 462 -25.76 -13.59 20.60
C PHE A 462 -25.98 -15.09 20.81
N GLU A 463 -25.38 -15.69 21.84
CA GLU A 463 -25.57 -17.10 22.16
C GLU A 463 -27.02 -17.43 22.55
N GLU A 464 -27.71 -16.54 23.26
CA GLU A 464 -29.14 -16.69 23.53
C GLU A 464 -29.97 -16.65 22.24
N CYS A 465 -29.63 -15.76 21.30
CA CYS A 465 -30.25 -15.74 19.98
C CYS A 465 -29.98 -17.03 19.19
N VAL A 466 -28.78 -17.63 19.34
CA VAL A 466 -28.43 -18.92 18.73
C VAL A 466 -29.36 -20.04 19.21
N GLU A 467 -29.66 -20.09 20.51
CA GLU A 467 -30.60 -21.07 21.04
C GLU A 467 -32.05 -20.79 20.59
N LEU A 468 -32.49 -19.52 20.55
CA LEU A 468 -33.82 -19.16 20.03
C LEU A 468 -33.99 -19.58 18.56
N ILE A 469 -33.03 -19.27 17.70
CA ILE A 469 -33.12 -19.59 16.26
C ILE A 469 -33.08 -21.09 16.00
N ARG A 470 -32.50 -21.88 16.92
CA ARG A 470 -32.46 -23.34 16.82
C ARG A 470 -33.85 -23.95 16.71
N HIS A 471 -34.83 -23.31 17.35
CA HIS A 471 -36.23 -23.72 17.39
C HIS A 471 -37.11 -23.04 16.32
N ILE A 472 -36.50 -22.30 15.39
CA ILE A 472 -37.20 -21.67 14.26
C ILE A 472 -36.95 -22.50 12.99
N ASN A 473 -38.00 -22.73 12.21
CA ASN A 473 -37.91 -23.45 10.95
C ASN A 473 -37.05 -22.68 9.91
N LYS A 474 -36.31 -23.40 9.07
CA LYS A 474 -35.42 -22.78 8.06
C LYS A 474 -36.16 -21.91 7.04
N ALA A 475 -37.39 -22.24 6.66
CA ALA A 475 -38.19 -21.39 5.78
C ALA A 475 -38.56 -20.07 6.46
N VAL A 476 -38.90 -20.10 7.77
CA VAL A 476 -39.17 -18.89 8.55
C VAL A 476 -37.89 -18.08 8.77
N GLN A 477 -36.74 -18.73 8.88
CA GLN A 477 -35.44 -18.05 8.91
C GLN A 477 -35.19 -17.25 7.62
N GLN A 478 -35.48 -17.81 6.45
CA GLN A 478 -35.42 -17.05 5.19
C GLN A 478 -36.43 -15.88 5.19
N ASP A 479 -37.64 -16.07 5.74
CA ASP A 479 -38.62 -14.98 5.86
C ASP A 479 -38.15 -13.85 6.82
N ILE A 480 -37.36 -14.16 7.86
CA ILE A 480 -36.75 -13.14 8.73
C ILE A 480 -35.75 -12.31 7.93
N GLU A 481 -34.90 -12.95 7.11
CA GLU A 481 -33.93 -12.30 6.23
C GLU A 481 -34.62 -11.33 5.26
N ASP A 482 -35.66 -11.82 4.57
CA ASP A 482 -36.51 -11.05 3.66
C ASP A 482 -37.11 -9.81 4.34
N VAL A 483 -37.63 -9.95 5.56
CA VAL A 483 -38.22 -8.82 6.30
C VAL A 483 -37.16 -7.78 6.66
N ILE A 484 -35.98 -8.19 7.11
CA ILE A 484 -34.88 -7.26 7.44
C ILE A 484 -34.45 -6.47 6.19
N ILE A 485 -34.31 -7.15 5.05
CA ILE A 485 -33.95 -6.54 3.77
C ILE A 485 -35.03 -5.54 3.34
N LYS A 486 -36.30 -5.93 3.45
CA LYS A 486 -37.46 -5.08 3.16
C LYS A 486 -37.52 -3.83 4.04
N GLU A 487 -37.25 -3.95 5.34
CA GLU A 487 -37.22 -2.80 6.26
C GLU A 487 -36.20 -1.74 5.83
N GLY A 488 -35.05 -2.15 5.28
CA GLY A 488 -34.01 -1.22 4.81
C GLY A 488 -34.39 -0.43 3.56
N MET A 489 -35.38 -0.89 2.80
CA MET A 489 -35.85 -0.22 1.58
C MET A 489 -37.08 0.67 1.81
N VAL A 490 -37.69 0.60 2.99
CA VAL A 490 -38.86 1.40 3.35
C VAL A 490 -38.43 2.56 4.26
N PRO A 491 -38.51 3.81 3.81
CA PRO A 491 -38.06 4.93 4.63
C PRO A 491 -38.87 5.05 5.92
N LYS A 492 -38.18 5.12 7.07
CA LYS A 492 -38.83 5.29 8.39
C LYS A 492 -39.58 6.61 8.51
N THR A 493 -39.12 7.65 7.80
CA THR A 493 -39.72 8.99 7.83
C THR A 493 -40.15 9.39 6.43
N ARG A 494 -41.47 9.53 6.21
CA ARG A 494 -42.02 10.01 4.92
C ARG A 494 -41.72 11.51 4.75
N SER A 495 -40.58 11.84 4.15
CA SER A 495 -40.32 13.20 3.67
C SER A 495 -41.33 13.57 2.57
N ARG A 496 -41.85 14.81 2.59
CA ARG A 496 -42.75 15.34 1.55
C ARG A 496 -42.15 15.29 0.14
N GLN A 497 -40.82 15.26 -0.01
CA GLN A 497 -40.13 15.18 -1.30
C GLN A 497 -40.10 13.77 -1.92
N VAL A 498 -40.37 12.71 -1.16
CA VAL A 498 -40.30 11.31 -1.65
C VAL A 498 -41.58 10.90 -2.40
N GLN A 499 -42.60 11.76 -2.47
CA GLN A 499 -43.91 11.43 -3.03
C GLN A 499 -43.93 11.12 -4.55
N GLN A 500 -42.88 11.46 -5.30
CA GLN A 500 -42.82 11.17 -6.74
C GLN A 500 -42.26 9.77 -7.09
N ASN A 501 -41.60 9.07 -6.17
CA ASN A 501 -41.07 7.71 -6.35
C ASN A 501 -41.24 6.91 -5.05
N ASP A 502 -42.47 6.68 -4.59
CA ASP A 502 -42.75 5.98 -3.33
C ASP A 502 -42.28 4.52 -3.42
N PRO A 503 -41.24 4.10 -2.66
CA PRO A 503 -40.76 2.71 -2.64
C PRO A 503 -41.88 1.71 -2.31
N SER A 504 -42.90 2.16 -1.57
CA SER A 504 -44.07 1.36 -1.19
C SER A 504 -44.86 0.85 -2.40
N GLN A 505 -44.96 1.61 -3.49
CA GLN A 505 -45.71 1.18 -4.68
C GLN A 505 -45.00 0.03 -5.42
N MET A 506 -43.66 0.06 -5.47
CA MET A 506 -42.89 -1.06 -6.02
C MET A 506 -43.01 -2.31 -5.14
N PHE A 507 -42.96 -2.15 -3.82
CA PHE A 507 -43.16 -3.29 -2.92
C PHE A 507 -44.51 -3.94 -3.06
N ASN A 508 -45.57 -3.16 -3.29
CA ASN A 508 -46.88 -3.70 -3.58
C ASN A 508 -46.87 -4.54 -4.87
N LYS A 509 -46.17 -4.09 -5.92
CA LYS A 509 -46.00 -4.87 -7.17
C LYS A 509 -45.21 -6.17 -6.95
N LEU A 510 -44.14 -6.14 -6.15
CA LEU A 510 -43.39 -7.33 -5.80
C LEU A 510 -44.25 -8.30 -4.98
N GLN A 511 -45.02 -7.79 -4.02
CA GLN A 511 -45.96 -8.60 -3.24
C GLN A 511 -47.06 -9.21 -4.12
N GLU A 512 -47.63 -8.45 -5.06
CA GLU A 512 -48.61 -8.95 -6.03
C GLU A 512 -48.02 -10.08 -6.88
N LYS A 513 -46.78 -9.90 -7.36
CA LYS A 513 -46.07 -10.93 -8.14
C LYS A 513 -45.83 -12.20 -7.31
N ASP A 514 -45.37 -12.06 -6.08
CA ASP A 514 -45.11 -13.20 -5.20
C ASP A 514 -46.41 -13.91 -4.79
N ASN A 515 -47.49 -13.14 -4.53
CA ASN A 515 -48.81 -13.69 -4.22
C ASN A 515 -49.44 -14.38 -5.44
N ALA A 516 -49.15 -13.94 -6.65
CA ALA A 516 -49.58 -14.62 -7.87
C ALA A 516 -48.83 -15.95 -8.10
N ASN A 517 -47.65 -16.11 -7.48
CA ASN A 517 -46.85 -17.32 -7.60
C ASN A 517 -47.29 -18.38 -6.58
N VAL A 518 -48.30 -19.18 -6.97
CA VAL A 518 -48.87 -20.27 -6.16
C VAL A 518 -47.78 -21.21 -5.59
N TYR A 519 -46.72 -21.45 -6.36
CA TYR A 519 -45.61 -22.30 -5.94
C TYR A 519 -44.84 -21.71 -4.74
N VAL A 520 -44.66 -20.39 -4.69
CA VAL A 520 -44.00 -19.71 -3.56
C VAL A 520 -44.88 -19.78 -2.32
N ILE A 521 -46.19 -19.57 -2.45
CA ILE A 521 -47.14 -19.67 -1.33
C ILE A 521 -47.16 -21.08 -0.75
N GLN A 522 -47.31 -22.10 -1.62
CA GLN A 522 -47.44 -23.50 -1.18
C GLN A 522 -46.22 -24.00 -0.42
N ARG A 523 -45.04 -23.41 -0.59
CA ARG A 523 -43.79 -23.84 0.07
C ARG A 523 -43.51 -23.14 1.40
N ARG A 524 -44.42 -22.30 1.87
CA ARG A 524 -44.23 -21.51 3.09
C ARG A 524 -45.05 -22.07 4.25
N PRO A 525 -44.64 -21.80 5.49
CA PRO A 525 -45.50 -22.02 6.64
C PRO A 525 -46.72 -21.09 6.60
N PRO A 526 -47.91 -21.56 7.03
CA PRO A 526 -48.15 -22.82 7.71
C PRO A 526 -48.31 -24.06 6.81
N GLU A 527 -48.45 -23.91 5.50
CA GLU A 527 -48.81 -24.99 4.58
C GLU A 527 -47.74 -26.08 4.50
N LEU A 528 -46.45 -25.71 4.56
CA LEU A 528 -45.32 -26.65 4.40
C LEU A 528 -44.18 -26.36 5.38
N TRP A 529 -44.45 -26.63 6.67
CA TRP A 529 -43.44 -26.55 7.74
C TRP A 529 -42.21 -27.43 7.50
N ASN A 530 -42.36 -28.59 6.86
CA ASN A 530 -41.28 -29.57 6.72
C ASN A 530 -40.84 -29.77 5.27
N TYR A 531 -40.83 -28.72 4.44
CA TYR A 531 -40.37 -28.85 3.06
C TYR A 531 -38.85 -29.12 3.01
N PRO A 532 -38.39 -30.35 2.69
CA PRO A 532 -36.98 -30.71 2.87
C PRO A 532 -36.06 -29.96 1.90
N LYS A 533 -36.57 -29.69 0.68
CA LYS A 533 -35.78 -29.03 -0.38
C LYS A 533 -35.55 -27.55 -0.13
N ILE A 534 -36.21 -26.94 0.86
CA ILE A 534 -35.94 -25.53 1.23
C ILE A 534 -34.49 -25.32 1.67
N VAL A 535 -33.82 -26.40 2.11
CA VAL A 535 -32.41 -26.42 2.51
C VAL A 535 -31.48 -26.60 1.32
N GLU A 536 -31.97 -27.16 0.21
CA GLU A 536 -31.21 -27.48 -0.99
C GLU A 536 -31.30 -26.36 -2.04
N GLU A 537 -32.41 -25.62 -2.05
CA GLU A 537 -32.67 -24.54 -3.01
C GLU A 537 -31.99 -23.24 -2.58
N GLN A 538 -31.50 -22.48 -3.57
CA GLN A 538 -30.99 -21.14 -3.34
C GLN A 538 -32.16 -20.23 -2.91
N HIS A 539 -31.96 -19.49 -1.82
CA HIS A 539 -32.98 -18.56 -1.33
C HIS A 539 -33.14 -17.38 -2.30
N GLU A 540 -34.37 -17.16 -2.77
CA GLU A 540 -34.77 -15.98 -3.52
C GLU A 540 -35.55 -15.02 -2.61
N PHE A 541 -35.29 -13.72 -2.75
CA PHE A 541 -35.94 -12.68 -1.95
C PHE A 541 -37.46 -12.65 -2.19
N ARG A 542 -38.26 -12.57 -1.10
CA ARG A 542 -39.73 -12.58 -1.17
C ARG A 542 -40.33 -11.43 -0.38
N ALA A 543 -41.06 -10.55 -1.06
CA ALA A 543 -41.67 -9.37 -0.45
C ALA A 543 -42.88 -9.70 0.46
N ILE A 544 -43.45 -10.90 0.29
CA ILE A 544 -44.59 -11.44 1.05
C ILE A 544 -44.20 -12.11 2.38
N ALA A 545 -42.93 -12.05 2.77
CA ALA A 545 -42.42 -12.59 4.03
C ALA A 545 -43.15 -12.01 5.25
N LYS A 546 -43.59 -12.89 6.17
CA LYS A 546 -44.30 -12.53 7.41
C LYS A 546 -43.96 -13.53 8.54
N PRO A 547 -42.71 -13.54 9.05
CA PRO A 547 -42.24 -14.54 10.00
C PRO A 547 -43.03 -14.53 11.33
N ARG A 548 -43.54 -13.36 11.76
CA ARG A 548 -44.36 -13.21 12.97
C ARG A 548 -45.67 -14.00 12.94
N ASP A 549 -46.22 -14.22 11.75
CA ASP A 549 -47.50 -14.92 11.59
C ASP A 549 -47.31 -16.45 11.67
N CYS A 550 -46.08 -16.95 11.52
CA CYS A 550 -45.75 -18.37 11.55
C CYS A 550 -45.79 -18.96 12.97
N TYR A 551 -45.50 -18.19 14.01
CA TYR A 551 -45.43 -18.66 15.39
C TYR A 551 -46.31 -17.83 16.32
N LYS A 552 -47.28 -18.48 16.99
CA LYS A 552 -48.22 -17.83 17.92
C LYS A 552 -47.62 -17.55 19.31
N ASP A 553 -46.51 -18.19 19.66
CA ASP A 553 -45.93 -18.16 21.00
C ASP A 553 -44.98 -16.97 21.26
N GLY A 554 -44.84 -16.06 20.30
CA GLY A 554 -44.04 -14.86 20.47
C GLY A 554 -42.54 -15.03 20.22
N ARG A 555 -42.05 -16.25 19.90
CA ARG A 555 -40.59 -16.51 19.81
C ARG A 555 -39.88 -15.65 18.76
N ILE A 556 -40.57 -15.30 17.67
CA ILE A 556 -40.03 -14.43 16.61
C ILE A 556 -39.88 -13.01 17.12
N GLN A 557 -40.87 -12.49 17.83
CA GLN A 557 -40.87 -11.15 18.42
C GLN A 557 -39.76 -11.01 19.48
N VAL A 558 -39.54 -12.05 20.28
CA VAL A 558 -38.43 -12.08 21.26
C VAL A 558 -37.08 -12.06 20.55
N LEU A 559 -36.91 -12.88 19.50
CA LEU A 559 -35.68 -12.90 18.70
C LEU A 559 -35.41 -11.54 18.04
N GLU A 560 -36.41 -10.97 17.36
CA GLU A 560 -36.32 -9.65 16.72
C GLU A 560 -35.96 -8.55 17.72
N SER A 561 -36.57 -8.54 18.91
CA SER A 561 -36.26 -7.54 19.94
C SER A 561 -34.81 -7.63 20.41
N LYS A 562 -34.25 -8.84 20.55
CA LYS A 562 -32.84 -9.02 20.92
C LYS A 562 -31.91 -8.62 19.77
N MET A 563 -32.27 -8.98 18.55
CA MET A 563 -31.52 -8.58 17.37
C MET A 563 -31.49 -7.06 17.19
N GLU A 564 -32.58 -6.35 17.48
CA GLU A 564 -32.61 -4.88 17.46
C GLU A 564 -31.56 -4.30 18.43
N GLN A 565 -31.52 -4.80 19.67
CA GLN A 565 -30.56 -4.36 20.69
C GLN A 565 -29.11 -4.61 20.24
N LEU A 566 -28.83 -5.80 19.72
CA LEU A 566 -27.51 -6.18 19.20
C LEU A 566 -27.11 -5.32 18.00
N SER A 567 -28.05 -5.05 17.09
CA SER A 567 -27.81 -4.23 15.91
C SER A 567 -27.50 -2.77 16.26
N ALA A 568 -28.25 -2.20 17.22
CA ALA A 568 -28.02 -0.86 17.75
C ALA A 568 -26.69 -0.76 18.51
N HIS A 569 -26.26 -1.85 19.16
CA HIS A 569 -24.95 -1.91 19.82
C HIS A 569 -23.80 -1.91 18.81
N LEU A 570 -23.88 -2.70 17.73
CA LEU A 570 -22.86 -2.74 16.69
C LEU A 570 -22.66 -1.36 16.05
N GLU A 571 -23.74 -0.64 15.80
CA GLU A 571 -23.69 0.72 15.23
C GLU A 571 -23.10 1.75 16.21
N SER A 572 -23.47 1.67 17.50
CA SER A 572 -23.17 2.74 18.47
C SER A 572 -21.85 2.57 19.24
N ASN A 573 -21.32 1.34 19.39
CA ASN A 573 -20.14 1.08 20.22
C ASN A 573 -18.84 1.62 19.61
N LYS A 574 -18.64 1.46 18.29
CA LYS A 574 -17.50 2.03 17.53
C LYS A 574 -17.95 2.54 16.16
N PRO A 575 -18.69 3.66 16.12
CA PRO A 575 -19.41 4.08 14.93
C PRO A 575 -18.49 4.36 13.75
N GLN A 576 -17.31 4.94 13.98
CA GLN A 576 -16.36 5.24 12.90
C GLN A 576 -15.82 3.97 12.24
N SER A 577 -15.30 3.02 13.02
CA SER A 577 -14.78 1.75 12.49
C SER A 577 -15.88 0.91 11.83
N TRP A 578 -17.08 0.91 12.43
CA TRP A 578 -18.25 0.22 11.88
C TRP A 578 -18.65 0.78 10.51
N ASN A 579 -18.84 2.09 10.44
CA ASN A 579 -19.21 2.77 9.20
C ASN A 579 -18.12 2.61 8.12
N GLU A 580 -16.85 2.63 8.51
CA GLU A 580 -15.74 2.37 7.59
C GLU A 580 -15.83 0.96 7.00
N LEU A 581 -15.97 -0.08 7.84
CA LEU A 581 -16.10 -1.46 7.38
C LEU A 581 -17.27 -1.62 6.40
N VAL A 582 -18.44 -1.09 6.76
CA VAL A 582 -19.66 -1.16 5.94
C VAL A 582 -19.47 -0.39 4.62
N HIS A 583 -18.98 0.85 4.66
CA HIS A 583 -18.77 1.65 3.46
C HIS A 583 -17.74 1.02 2.52
N ARG A 584 -16.66 0.43 3.05
CA ARG A 584 -15.64 -0.26 2.25
C ARG A 584 -16.19 -1.52 1.58
N VAL A 585 -17.10 -2.22 2.23
CA VAL A 585 -17.78 -3.35 1.60
C VAL A 585 -18.72 -2.88 0.48
N ILE A 586 -19.43 -1.76 0.68
CA ILE A 586 -20.28 -1.15 -0.36
C ILE A 586 -19.43 -0.67 -1.55
N ASP A 587 -18.25 -0.09 -1.30
CA ASP A 587 -17.27 0.30 -2.33
C ASP A 587 -16.85 -0.91 -3.19
N ALA A 588 -16.56 -2.05 -2.56
CA ALA A 588 -16.23 -3.28 -3.27
C ALA A 588 -17.40 -3.81 -4.12
N LEU A 589 -18.61 -3.83 -3.57
CA LEU A 589 -19.82 -4.27 -4.28
C LEU A 589 -20.20 -3.35 -5.46
N SER A 590 -19.95 -2.05 -5.32
CA SER A 590 -20.15 -1.06 -6.38
C SER A 590 -18.98 -0.94 -7.36
N ASN A 591 -17.88 -1.65 -7.10
CA ASN A 591 -16.62 -1.56 -7.84
C ASN A 591 -16.04 -0.13 -7.89
N GLN A 592 -16.14 0.61 -6.79
CA GLN A 592 -15.67 2.00 -6.66
C GLN A 592 -14.55 2.11 -5.60
N TYR A 593 -13.29 2.11 -6.03
CA TYR A 593 -12.17 2.13 -5.09
C TYR A 593 -11.90 3.54 -4.55
N ASN A 594 -12.12 3.76 -3.26
CA ASN A 594 -11.73 4.98 -2.58
C ASN A 594 -10.23 4.95 -2.18
N LYS A 595 -9.41 5.69 -2.92
CA LYS A 595 -7.94 5.76 -2.71
C LYS A 595 -7.50 6.39 -1.39
N LYS A 596 -8.39 7.11 -0.69
CA LYS A 596 -7.99 7.83 0.53
C LYS A 596 -8.08 6.90 1.74
N PRO A 597 -7.01 6.79 2.54
CA PRO A 597 -7.10 6.18 3.86
C PRO A 597 -8.08 6.97 4.72
N SER A 598 -8.93 6.26 5.46
CA SER A 598 -9.83 6.91 6.40
C SER A 598 -9.05 7.37 7.64
N ALA A 599 -9.34 8.58 8.10
CA ALA A 599 -8.81 9.08 9.37
C ALA A 599 -9.56 8.37 10.49
N ILE A 600 -9.01 7.26 10.97
CA ILE A 600 -9.65 6.45 12.01
C ILE A 600 -8.98 6.76 13.33
N GLU A 601 -9.78 6.75 14.40
CA GLU A 601 -9.29 6.89 15.76
C GLU A 601 -8.09 5.96 16.00
N PRO A 602 -6.94 6.49 16.49
CA PRO A 602 -5.81 5.65 16.83
C PRO A 602 -6.28 4.58 17.81
N GLY A 603 -6.06 3.31 17.45
CA GLY A 603 -6.42 2.19 18.32
C GLY A 603 -5.78 2.39 19.69
N LYS A 604 -6.61 2.40 20.73
CA LYS A 604 -6.15 2.41 22.13
C LYS A 604 -5.35 1.17 22.47
#